data_AF-A0A2H0RY97-F1
#
_entry.id   AF-A0A2H0RY97-F1
#
_cell.length_a   1.000
_cell.length_b   1.000
_cell.length_c   1.000
_cell.angle_alpha   90.00
_cell.angle_beta   90.00
_cell.angle_gamma   90.00
#
_symmetry.space_group_name_H-M   'P 1'
#
loop_
_entity.id
_entity.type
_entity.pdbx_description
1 polymer ?
#
loop_
_entity_poly.entity_id
_entity_poly.type
_entity_poly.pdbx_seq_one_letter_code
_entity_poly.pdbx_strand_id
1 'polypeptide(L)'
;MLLFSERKTGTKKKGNFEILKKLCEKHFRDYLFQEVRVSTGPRLAPSYRKKAKFNLEVMKLYFLKHTNDFNMSPLNYSSCVTDLETLFDMLETAYCFQQEYLEAEEKDERLFFFEHQINDCLEDYGYEMKQGAISQLPEDGMRQLVEEVVEYGVIESDVSKIQHAIGLFFKRNATSEDKISAILSLQHLLEVIREQLKTDEFLKSEESTLFNVANNKRIRHMLEEKDKTKIQESMEEPYLTWFFYRQLNCIKTYLKISHL
;
A
#
# COMPACT_ATOMS: atom_id res chain seq x y z
N MET A 1 19.15 27.15 9.57
CA MET A 1 19.52 26.45 10.82
C MET A 1 18.25 25.81 11.38
N LEU A 2 17.89 24.63 10.88
CA LEU A 2 16.79 23.82 11.40
C LEU A 2 17.42 22.56 11.98
N LEU A 3 17.40 22.46 13.30
CA LEU A 3 17.83 21.31 14.07
C LEU A 3 16.80 20.20 13.87
N PHE A 4 17.07 19.29 12.93
CA PHE A 4 16.41 17.99 12.95
C PHE A 4 16.88 17.26 14.19
N SER A 5 16.01 17.15 15.19
CA SER A 5 16.29 16.32 16.35
C SER A 5 16.45 14.89 15.87
N GLU A 6 17.66 14.34 15.97
CA GLU A 6 17.90 12.91 15.94
C GLU A 6 17.11 12.29 17.10
N ARG A 7 15.84 11.96 16.87
CA ARG A 7 15.04 11.22 17.83
C ARG A 7 15.54 9.78 17.86
N LYS A 8 15.70 9.28 19.08
CA LYS A 8 16.03 7.93 19.56
C LYS A 8 15.21 6.79 18.89
N THR A 9 15.23 6.68 17.57
CA THR A 9 14.39 5.77 16.77
C THR A 9 15.11 4.46 16.44
N GLY A 10 16.46 4.45 16.49
CA GLY A 10 17.24 3.29 16.07
C GLY A 10 17.05 2.03 16.93
N THR A 11 16.91 2.15 18.25
CA THR A 11 16.75 1.00 19.15
C THR A 11 15.32 0.44 19.13
N LYS A 12 14.30 1.31 19.06
CA LYS A 12 12.89 0.89 18.94
C LYS A 12 12.63 0.22 17.57
N LYS A 13 13.10 0.81 16.47
CA LYS A 13 12.97 0.24 15.12
C LYS A 13 13.69 -1.10 14.95
N LYS A 14 14.83 -1.32 15.61
CA LYS A 14 15.53 -2.61 15.58
C LYS A 14 14.81 -3.69 16.40
N GLY A 15 14.25 -3.32 17.55
CA GLY A 15 13.41 -4.20 18.37
C GLY A 15 12.13 -4.62 17.64
N ASN A 16 11.47 -3.67 16.98
CA ASN A 16 10.27 -3.94 16.20
C ASN A 16 10.54 -4.82 14.97
N PHE A 17 11.75 -4.78 14.39
CA PHE A 17 12.04 -5.54 13.16
C PHE A 17 12.17 -7.01 13.51
N GLU A 18 12.83 -7.30 14.63
CA GLU A 18 12.93 -8.64 15.19
C GLU A 18 11.57 -9.17 15.66
N ILE A 19 10.68 -8.30 16.17
CA ILE A 19 9.29 -8.66 16.49
C ILE A 19 8.53 -8.99 15.21
N LEU A 20 8.59 -8.15 14.18
CA LEU A 20 7.88 -8.33 12.92
C LEU A 20 8.34 -9.62 12.22
N LYS A 21 9.64 -9.89 12.26
CA LYS A 21 10.27 -11.13 11.81
C LYS A 21 9.79 -12.35 12.59
N LYS A 22 9.77 -12.29 13.92
CA LYS A 22 9.22 -13.36 14.78
C LYS A 22 7.73 -13.58 14.57
N LEU A 23 6.98 -12.53 14.27
CA LEU A 23 5.55 -12.59 14.04
C LEU A 23 5.24 -13.19 12.67
N CYS A 24 6.03 -12.83 11.64
CA CYS A 24 6.06 -13.55 10.37
C CYS A 24 6.39 -15.02 10.59
N GLU A 25 7.50 -15.33 11.27
CA GLU A 25 7.88 -16.70 11.58
C GLU A 25 6.80 -17.47 12.34
N LYS A 26 6.15 -16.82 13.32
CA LYS A 26 5.04 -17.40 14.08
C LYS A 26 3.86 -17.70 13.16
N HIS A 27 3.41 -16.76 12.33
CA HIS A 27 2.28 -17.01 11.41
C HIS A 27 2.61 -18.05 10.34
N PHE A 28 3.84 -18.00 9.80
CA PHE A 28 4.34 -19.03 8.89
C PHE A 28 4.42 -20.40 9.58
N ARG A 29 4.90 -20.47 10.82
CA ARG A 29 5.02 -21.71 11.59
C ARG A 29 3.65 -22.23 12.00
N ASP A 30 2.83 -21.39 12.61
CA ASP A 30 1.47 -21.74 13.01
C ASP A 30 0.69 -22.20 11.77
N TYR A 31 0.92 -21.67 10.57
CA TYR A 31 0.31 -22.17 9.33
C TYR A 31 0.91 -23.47 8.79
N LEU A 32 2.24 -23.57 8.67
CA LEU A 32 2.93 -24.81 8.25
C LEU A 32 2.63 -25.99 9.19
N PHE A 33 2.34 -25.68 10.45
CA PHE A 33 2.15 -26.63 11.54
C PHE A 33 0.77 -26.51 12.21
N GLN A 34 -0.24 -25.93 11.55
CA GLN A 34 -1.57 -25.70 12.15
C GLN A 34 -2.36 -26.99 12.48
N GLU A 35 -1.76 -28.16 12.31
CA GLU A 35 -2.25 -29.43 12.87
C GLU A 35 -1.28 -30.13 13.83
N VAL A 36 -0.33 -29.40 14.45
CA VAL A 36 0.55 -29.98 15.50
C VAL A 36 0.19 -29.45 16.89
N ARG A 37 -1.10 -29.28 17.15
CA ARG A 37 -1.65 -29.38 18.51
C ARG A 37 -2.52 -30.61 18.62
N VAL A 38 -1.88 -31.78 18.52
CA VAL A 38 -2.38 -32.99 19.18
C VAL A 38 -1.44 -33.26 20.34
N SER A 39 -1.84 -32.85 21.54
CA SER A 39 -1.11 -33.06 22.79
C SER A 39 -0.93 -34.53 23.16
N THR A 40 -1.51 -35.48 22.41
CA THR A 40 -1.25 -36.92 22.46
C THR A 40 -1.69 -37.49 21.12
N GLY A 41 -0.78 -37.92 20.22
CA GLY A 41 -1.02 -38.13 18.77
C GLY A 41 -2.32 -38.83 18.33
N PRO A 42 -2.70 -38.73 17.04
CA PRO A 42 -1.93 -39.43 16.01
C PRO A 42 -1.66 -38.60 14.73
N ARG A 43 -0.57 -39.00 14.06
CA ARG A 43 -0.20 -38.77 12.66
C ARG A 43 -1.23 -38.02 11.79
N LEU A 44 -0.81 -36.85 11.27
CA LEU A 44 -1.44 -36.10 10.17
C LEU A 44 -2.01 -37.02 9.09
N ALA A 45 -3.26 -36.78 8.70
CA ALA A 45 -3.89 -37.51 7.60
C ALA A 45 -3.12 -37.29 6.27
N PRO A 46 -3.08 -38.28 5.36
CA PRO A 46 -2.23 -38.22 4.17
C PRO A 46 -2.46 -37.02 3.24
N SER A 47 -3.69 -36.50 3.20
CA SER A 47 -4.06 -35.28 2.47
C SER A 47 -3.34 -34.04 2.99
N TYR A 48 -3.25 -33.89 4.32
CA TYR A 48 -2.56 -32.77 4.98
C TYR A 48 -1.04 -32.84 4.84
N ARG A 49 -0.45 -34.06 4.83
CA ARG A 49 0.99 -34.21 4.53
C ARG A 49 1.36 -33.84 3.11
N LYS A 50 0.50 -34.18 2.14
CA LYS A 50 0.69 -33.76 0.74
C LYS A 50 0.57 -32.24 0.60
N LYS A 51 -0.41 -31.62 1.28
CA LYS A 51 -0.61 -30.17 1.32
C LYS A 51 0.56 -29.42 1.98
N ALA A 52 1.01 -29.85 3.16
CA ALA A 52 2.17 -29.24 3.85
C ALA A 52 3.46 -29.38 3.02
N LYS A 53 3.65 -30.50 2.31
CA LYS A 53 4.79 -30.71 1.41
C LYS A 53 4.71 -29.83 0.17
N PHE A 54 3.53 -29.60 -0.39
CA PHE A 54 3.30 -28.67 -1.50
C PHE A 54 3.54 -27.22 -1.08
N ASN A 55 3.03 -26.81 0.08
CA ASN A 55 3.26 -25.48 0.65
C ASN A 55 4.75 -25.21 0.90
N LEU A 56 5.50 -26.24 1.34
CA LEU A 56 6.96 -26.18 1.42
C LEU A 56 7.62 -25.94 0.06
N GLU A 57 7.16 -26.62 -0.99
CA GLU A 57 7.76 -26.54 -2.33
C GLU A 57 7.45 -25.22 -3.03
N VAL A 58 6.23 -24.68 -2.93
CA VAL A 58 5.92 -23.35 -3.51
C VAL A 58 6.71 -22.25 -2.79
N MET A 59 6.86 -22.37 -1.47
CA MET A 59 7.70 -21.45 -0.69
C MET A 59 9.17 -21.60 -1.05
N LYS A 60 9.68 -22.84 -1.19
CA LYS A 60 11.04 -23.07 -1.71
C LYS A 60 11.23 -22.46 -3.09
N LEU A 61 10.26 -22.57 -4.00
CA LEU A 61 10.35 -21.98 -5.34
C LEU A 61 10.35 -20.44 -5.29
N TYR A 62 9.56 -19.84 -4.39
CA TYR A 62 9.59 -18.40 -4.14
C TYR A 62 10.95 -17.94 -3.62
N PHE A 63 11.48 -18.61 -2.60
CA PHE A 63 12.81 -18.30 -2.05
C PHE A 63 13.92 -18.59 -3.05
N LEU A 64 13.83 -19.68 -3.81
CA LEU A 64 14.78 -20.00 -4.89
C LEU A 64 14.90 -18.84 -5.88
N LYS A 65 13.77 -18.23 -6.22
CA LYS A 65 13.70 -17.11 -7.16
C LYS A 65 14.30 -15.81 -6.59
N HIS A 66 14.25 -15.60 -5.26
CA HIS A 66 14.61 -14.31 -4.65
C HIS A 66 15.94 -14.35 -3.85
N THR A 67 16.34 -15.50 -3.31
CA THR A 67 17.56 -15.68 -2.50
C THR A 67 18.64 -16.52 -3.18
N ASN A 68 18.29 -17.19 -4.29
CA ASN A 68 19.19 -18.04 -5.07
C ASN A 68 19.84 -19.21 -4.28
N ASP A 69 19.23 -19.63 -3.15
CA ASP A 69 19.72 -20.72 -2.28
C ASP A 69 18.77 -21.93 -2.31
N PHE A 70 19.30 -23.09 -2.70
CA PHE A 70 18.59 -24.36 -2.84
C PHE A 70 18.49 -25.18 -1.53
N ASN A 71 19.28 -24.85 -0.49
CA ASN A 71 19.41 -25.69 0.72
C ASN A 71 18.55 -25.21 1.91
N MET A 72 17.56 -24.38 1.62
CA MET A 72 16.74 -23.72 2.63
C MET A 72 15.78 -24.67 3.34
N SER A 73 15.94 -24.80 4.65
CA SER A 73 14.96 -25.46 5.51
C SER A 73 13.86 -24.46 5.88
N PRO A 74 12.56 -24.84 5.83
CA PRO A 74 11.41 -24.04 6.26
C PRO A 74 11.36 -23.79 7.78
N LEU A 75 12.51 -23.81 8.45
CA LEU A 75 12.67 -23.61 9.90
C LEU A 75 13.77 -22.60 10.23
N ASN A 76 14.41 -22.00 9.22
CA ASN A 76 15.49 -21.02 9.40
C ASN A 76 15.18 -19.69 8.68
N TYR A 77 13.91 -19.27 8.76
CA TYR A 77 13.42 -18.07 8.07
C TYR A 77 14.08 -16.77 8.56
N SER A 78 14.38 -16.70 9.85
CA SER A 78 15.07 -15.55 10.44
C SER A 78 16.46 -15.32 9.87
N SER A 79 17.17 -16.31 9.36
CA SER A 79 18.47 -16.04 8.73
C SER A 79 18.37 -15.35 7.36
N CYS A 80 17.18 -15.31 6.75
CA CYS A 80 17.01 -14.99 5.32
C CYS A 80 16.28 -13.67 5.08
N VAL A 81 15.57 -13.17 6.08
CA VAL A 81 15.04 -11.80 6.08
C VAL A 81 16.16 -10.85 6.48
N THR A 82 16.79 -10.26 5.47
CA THR A 82 17.89 -9.29 5.61
C THR A 82 17.41 -7.85 5.54
N ASP A 83 16.25 -7.61 4.96
CA ASP A 83 15.70 -6.29 4.64
C ASP A 83 14.16 -6.30 4.67
N LEU A 84 13.58 -5.09 4.63
CA LEU A 84 12.13 -4.88 4.67
C LEU A 84 11.42 -5.34 3.39
N GLU A 85 12.08 -5.25 2.22
CA GLU A 85 11.45 -5.62 0.97
C GLU A 85 11.16 -7.11 0.91
N THR A 86 12.15 -7.94 1.28
CA THR A 86 11.99 -9.38 1.41
C THR A 86 10.89 -9.74 2.43
N LEU A 87 10.77 -8.95 3.50
CA LEU A 87 9.77 -9.16 4.53
C LEU A 87 8.36 -8.84 4.03
N PHE A 88 8.20 -7.74 3.30
CA PHE A 88 6.93 -7.35 2.68
C PHE A 88 6.48 -8.37 1.63
N ASP A 89 7.40 -8.77 0.76
CA ASP A 89 7.26 -9.85 -0.20
C ASP A 89 6.72 -11.14 0.42
N MET A 90 7.29 -11.55 1.55
CA MET A 90 6.85 -12.71 2.31
C MET A 90 5.45 -12.51 2.90
N LEU A 91 5.16 -11.34 3.45
CA LEU A 91 3.86 -11.04 4.06
C LEU A 91 2.71 -11.04 3.05
N GLU A 92 2.91 -10.38 1.90
CA GLU A 92 1.94 -10.38 0.79
C GLU A 92 1.73 -11.80 0.26
N THR A 93 2.81 -12.58 0.16
CA THR A 93 2.75 -13.99 -0.23
C THR A 93 1.96 -14.81 0.79
N ALA A 94 2.21 -14.64 2.09
CA ALA A 94 1.49 -15.32 3.16
C ALA A 94 -0.01 -15.01 3.13
N TYR A 95 -0.36 -13.74 2.87
CA TYR A 95 -1.75 -13.33 2.72
C TYR A 95 -2.40 -14.01 1.52
N CYS A 96 -1.77 -13.98 0.33
CA CYS A 96 -2.28 -14.63 -0.87
C CYS A 96 -2.56 -16.13 -0.62
N PHE A 97 -1.66 -16.81 0.10
CA PHE A 97 -1.88 -18.21 0.49
C PHE A 97 -3.07 -18.39 1.43
N GLN A 98 -3.23 -17.55 2.46
CA GLN A 98 -4.41 -17.65 3.31
C GLN A 98 -5.70 -17.42 2.50
N GLN A 99 -5.67 -16.48 1.56
CA GLN A 99 -6.82 -16.18 0.71
C GLN A 99 -7.20 -17.35 -0.21
N GLU A 100 -6.23 -18.07 -0.77
CA GLU A 100 -6.51 -19.18 -1.70
C GLU A 100 -6.93 -20.47 -0.97
N TYR A 101 -6.47 -20.70 0.26
CA TYR A 101 -6.57 -22.00 0.93
C TYR A 101 -7.48 -22.05 2.16
N LEU A 102 -7.98 -20.92 2.64
CA LEU A 102 -8.99 -20.90 3.71
C LEU A 102 -10.38 -21.21 3.16
N GLU A 103 -11.13 -22.04 3.90
CA GLU A 103 -12.54 -22.28 3.64
C GLU A 103 -13.33 -20.96 3.74
N ALA A 104 -14.34 -20.80 2.88
CA ALA A 104 -15.04 -19.52 2.72
C ALA A 104 -15.61 -18.94 4.03
N GLU A 105 -16.02 -19.79 4.96
CA GLU A 105 -16.64 -19.39 6.24
C GLU A 105 -15.65 -18.79 7.25
N GLU A 106 -14.37 -19.19 7.23
CA GLU A 106 -13.33 -18.68 8.16
C GLU A 106 -12.40 -17.65 7.50
N LYS A 107 -12.53 -17.45 6.19
CA LYS A 107 -11.58 -16.70 5.39
C LYS A 107 -11.51 -15.23 5.78
N ASP A 108 -12.65 -14.55 5.86
CA ASP A 108 -12.68 -13.11 6.13
C ASP A 108 -12.16 -12.78 7.54
N GLU A 109 -12.56 -13.56 8.56
CA GLU A 109 -12.14 -13.35 9.95
C GLU A 109 -10.64 -13.59 10.13
N ARG A 110 -10.09 -14.65 9.51
CA ARG A 110 -8.66 -14.95 9.58
C ARG A 110 -7.80 -13.94 8.85
N LEU A 111 -8.21 -13.51 7.64
CA LEU A 111 -7.49 -12.48 6.89
C LEU A 111 -7.51 -11.15 7.63
N PHE A 112 -8.64 -10.77 8.22
CA PHE A 112 -8.74 -9.58 9.07
C PHE A 112 -7.80 -9.66 10.29
N PHE A 113 -7.79 -10.79 11.00
CA PHE A 113 -6.91 -10.97 12.17
C PHE A 113 -5.43 -10.98 11.80
N PHE A 114 -5.09 -11.48 10.60
CA PHE A 114 -3.74 -11.43 10.06
C PHE A 114 -3.34 -9.98 9.78
N GLU A 115 -4.12 -9.23 9.00
CA GLU A 115 -3.87 -7.82 8.70
C GLU A 115 -3.69 -7.00 9.98
N HIS A 116 -4.59 -7.17 10.95
CA HIS A 116 -4.55 -6.43 12.21
C HIS A 116 -3.22 -6.64 12.96
N GLN A 117 -2.79 -7.89 13.15
CA GLN A 117 -1.53 -8.19 13.85
C GLN A 117 -0.29 -7.71 13.08
N ILE A 118 -0.33 -7.77 11.76
CA ILE A 118 0.78 -7.30 10.92
C ILE A 118 0.86 -5.77 10.99
N ASN A 119 -0.28 -5.08 10.94
CA ASN A 119 -0.35 -3.62 10.98
C ASN A 119 0.14 -3.03 12.29
N ASP A 120 -0.12 -3.69 13.44
CA ASP A 120 0.47 -3.31 14.74
C ASP A 120 2.01 -3.15 14.68
N CYS A 121 2.66 -3.88 13.77
CA CYS A 121 4.10 -3.81 13.57
C CYS A 121 4.49 -2.92 12.37
N LEU A 122 3.74 -2.96 11.26
CA LEU A 122 4.04 -2.18 10.05
C LEU A 122 3.91 -0.67 10.26
N GLU A 123 3.01 -0.21 11.12
CA GLU A 123 2.79 1.22 11.36
C GLU A 123 4.07 1.91 11.87
N ASP A 124 4.86 1.24 12.71
CA ASP A 124 6.16 1.75 13.22
C ASP A 124 7.21 1.95 12.10
N TYR A 125 6.97 1.36 10.92
CA TYR A 125 7.78 1.53 9.69
C TYR A 125 7.17 2.49 8.69
N GLY A 126 5.96 3.02 8.94
CA GLY A 126 5.25 3.86 7.99
C GLY A 126 4.58 3.05 6.87
N TYR A 127 4.13 1.83 7.14
CA TYR A 127 3.43 0.99 6.18
C TYR A 127 2.15 0.42 6.78
N GLU A 128 1.25 -0.04 5.91
CA GLU A 128 0.07 -0.82 6.26
C GLU A 128 -0.17 -1.91 5.21
N MET A 129 -0.79 -2.99 5.65
CA MET A 129 -1.36 -4.02 4.80
C MET A 129 -2.88 -3.86 4.76
N LYS A 130 -3.43 -3.87 3.55
CA LYS A 130 -4.87 -3.91 3.33
C LYS A 130 -5.19 -4.79 2.13
N GLN A 131 -6.10 -5.74 2.32
CA GLN A 131 -6.46 -6.76 1.34
C GLN A 131 -5.24 -7.49 0.75
N GLY A 132 -4.24 -7.72 1.60
CA GLY A 132 -3.00 -8.41 1.22
C GLY A 132 -1.96 -7.59 0.46
N ALA A 133 -2.22 -6.32 0.16
CA ALA A 133 -1.23 -5.43 -0.44
C ALA A 133 -0.60 -4.54 0.63
N ILE A 134 0.73 -4.40 0.60
CA ILE A 134 1.45 -3.48 1.49
C ILE A 134 1.64 -2.13 0.80
N SER A 135 1.28 -1.06 1.51
CA SER A 135 1.39 0.32 1.05
C SER A 135 2.06 1.19 2.11
N GLN A 136 2.70 2.27 1.67
CA GLN A 136 3.23 3.31 2.53
C GLN A 136 2.06 4.08 3.16
N LEU A 137 2.18 4.36 4.44
CA LEU A 137 1.25 5.22 5.14
C LEU A 137 1.39 6.67 4.64
N PRO A 138 0.27 7.39 4.51
CA PRO A 138 0.30 8.84 4.31
C PRO A 138 1.06 9.54 5.44
N GLU A 139 1.65 10.70 5.12
CA GLU A 139 2.31 11.54 6.12
C GLU A 139 1.32 11.95 7.22
N ASP A 140 1.85 12.18 8.44
CA ASP A 140 1.06 12.62 9.58
C ASP A 140 0.18 13.82 9.23
N GLY A 141 -1.13 13.70 9.47
CA GLY A 141 -2.12 14.73 9.14
C GLY A 141 -2.75 14.61 7.75
N MET A 142 -2.20 13.82 6.84
CA MET A 142 -2.79 13.55 5.51
C MET A 142 -3.59 12.24 5.46
N ARG A 143 -3.50 11.40 6.49
CA ARG A 143 -4.20 10.11 6.59
C ARG A 143 -5.72 10.27 6.35
N GLN A 144 -6.36 11.23 7.03
CA GLN A 144 -7.79 11.50 6.84
C GLN A 144 -8.12 11.87 5.39
N LEU A 145 -7.29 12.71 4.74
CA LEU A 145 -7.51 13.10 3.35
C LEU A 145 -7.40 11.88 2.41
N VAL A 146 -6.52 10.93 2.67
CA VAL A 146 -6.33 9.75 1.82
C VAL A 146 -7.45 8.73 2.05
N GLU A 147 -7.71 8.39 3.31
CA GLU A 147 -8.64 7.33 3.72
C GLU A 147 -10.11 7.71 3.57
N GLU A 148 -10.43 9.00 3.51
CA GLU A 148 -11.80 9.47 3.39
C GLU A 148 -12.54 8.80 2.21
N VAL A 149 -13.64 8.12 2.52
CA VAL A 149 -14.49 7.46 1.51
C VAL A 149 -15.21 8.54 0.71
N VAL A 150 -15.19 8.38 -0.61
CA VAL A 150 -15.92 9.24 -1.53
C VAL A 150 -17.31 8.63 -1.73
N GLU A 151 -18.31 9.12 -1.00
CA GLU A 151 -19.67 8.54 -0.98
C GLU A 151 -20.69 9.31 -1.84
N TYR A 152 -20.38 10.53 -2.26
CA TYR A 152 -21.39 11.47 -2.74
C TYR A 152 -21.45 11.53 -4.27
N GLY A 153 -22.57 11.09 -4.87
CA GLY A 153 -23.01 11.41 -6.25
C GLY A 153 -22.02 11.28 -7.39
N VAL A 154 -20.91 10.57 -7.18
CA VAL A 154 -19.86 10.33 -8.17
C VAL A 154 -20.22 9.09 -8.99
N ILE A 155 -19.90 9.12 -10.29
CA ILE A 155 -19.92 7.92 -11.12
C ILE A 155 -18.87 6.95 -10.56
N GLU A 156 -19.24 5.68 -10.36
CA GLU A 156 -18.37 4.63 -9.80
C GLU A 156 -16.98 4.57 -10.47
N SER A 157 -16.91 4.90 -11.76
CA SER A 157 -15.66 5.00 -12.52
C SER A 157 -14.68 6.03 -11.99
N ASP A 158 -15.14 7.18 -11.49
CA ASP A 158 -14.26 8.25 -11.01
C ASP A 158 -13.78 7.98 -9.58
N VAL A 159 -14.63 7.37 -8.73
CA VAL A 159 -14.20 6.84 -7.42
C VAL A 159 -13.09 5.80 -7.61
N SER A 160 -13.27 4.89 -8.58
CA SER A 160 -12.27 3.88 -8.91
C SER A 160 -10.95 4.50 -9.39
N LYS A 161 -11.00 5.58 -10.20
CA LYS A 161 -9.79 6.31 -10.63
C LYS A 161 -9.07 6.97 -9.46
N ILE A 162 -9.80 7.57 -8.51
CA ILE A 162 -9.21 8.17 -7.31
C ILE A 162 -8.52 7.10 -6.47
N GLN A 163 -9.21 6.00 -6.18
CA GLN A 163 -8.66 4.88 -5.42
C GLN A 163 -7.45 4.26 -6.11
N HIS A 164 -7.49 4.09 -7.43
CA HIS A 164 -6.36 3.60 -8.22
C HIS A 164 -5.15 4.53 -8.11
N ALA A 165 -5.36 5.85 -8.25
CA ALA A 165 -4.27 6.82 -8.12
C ALA A 165 -3.67 6.83 -6.70
N ILE A 166 -4.50 6.72 -5.66
CA ILE A 166 -4.04 6.57 -4.27
C ILE A 166 -3.18 5.31 -4.13
N GLY A 167 -3.70 4.16 -4.57
CA GLY A 167 -3.00 2.88 -4.48
C GLY A 167 -1.67 2.89 -5.25
N LEU A 168 -1.64 3.51 -6.42
CA LEU A 168 -0.42 3.63 -7.23
C LEU A 168 0.62 4.53 -6.56
N PHE A 169 0.20 5.65 -5.96
CA PHE A 169 1.10 6.60 -5.31
C PHE A 169 1.73 6.05 -4.03
N PHE A 170 0.95 5.34 -3.22
CA PHE A 170 1.37 4.78 -1.93
C PHE A 170 1.85 3.33 -2.01
N LYS A 171 1.89 2.71 -3.19
CA LYS A 171 2.44 1.37 -3.35
C LYS A 171 3.85 1.32 -2.73
N ARG A 172 4.18 0.27 -1.97
CA ARG A 172 5.45 0.21 -1.21
C ARG A 172 6.71 0.45 -2.06
N ASN A 173 6.67 0.01 -3.32
CA ASN A 173 7.74 0.14 -4.31
C ASN A 173 7.39 1.12 -5.44
N ALA A 174 6.52 2.10 -5.18
CA ALA A 174 6.15 3.12 -6.15
C ALA A 174 7.39 3.86 -6.65
N THR A 175 7.64 3.75 -7.95
CA THR A 175 8.68 4.53 -8.63
C THR A 175 8.23 5.97 -8.82
N SER A 176 9.15 6.88 -9.15
CA SER A 176 8.78 8.25 -9.53
C SER A 176 7.82 8.25 -10.72
N GLU A 177 7.95 7.30 -11.65
CA GLU A 177 7.03 7.15 -12.79
C GLU A 177 5.62 6.74 -12.35
N ASP A 178 5.51 5.84 -11.37
CA ASP A 178 4.22 5.46 -10.79
C ASP A 178 3.55 6.66 -10.12
N LYS A 179 4.32 7.41 -9.32
CA LYS A 179 3.84 8.62 -8.64
C LYS A 179 3.40 9.71 -9.62
N ILE A 180 4.17 9.94 -10.68
CA ILE A 180 3.78 10.85 -11.77
C ILE A 180 2.51 10.35 -12.44
N SER A 181 2.40 9.05 -12.71
CA SER A 181 1.22 8.48 -13.36
C SER A 181 -0.05 8.61 -12.49
N ALA A 182 0.08 8.44 -11.16
CA ALA A 182 -0.99 8.70 -10.21
C ALA A 182 -1.43 10.17 -10.23
N ILE A 183 -0.47 11.09 -10.20
CA ILE A 183 -0.69 12.54 -10.27
C ILE A 183 -1.42 12.93 -11.56
N LEU A 184 -0.98 12.41 -12.72
CA LEU A 184 -1.60 12.68 -14.02
C LEU A 184 -3.04 12.14 -14.07
N SER A 185 -3.29 10.98 -13.47
CA SER A 185 -4.65 10.43 -13.36
C SER A 185 -5.58 11.36 -12.57
N LEU A 186 -5.11 11.90 -11.44
CA LEU A 186 -5.88 12.88 -10.67
C LEU A 186 -6.06 14.21 -11.44
N GLN A 187 -5.03 14.65 -12.17
CA GLN A 187 -5.12 15.86 -12.99
C GLN A 187 -6.19 15.72 -14.08
N HIS A 188 -6.25 14.58 -14.76
CA HIS A 188 -7.26 14.35 -15.78
C HIS A 188 -8.68 14.43 -15.19
N LEU A 189 -8.89 13.87 -14.00
CA LEU A 189 -10.16 14.00 -13.28
C LEU A 189 -10.48 15.46 -12.93
N LEU A 190 -9.47 16.23 -12.51
CA LEU A 190 -9.61 17.65 -12.25
C LEU A 190 -9.98 18.47 -13.49
N GLU A 191 -9.52 18.10 -14.67
CA GLU A 191 -9.92 18.74 -15.93
C GLU A 191 -11.40 18.52 -16.23
N VAL A 192 -11.89 17.29 -16.03
CA VAL A 192 -13.32 16.98 -16.16
C VAL A 192 -14.15 17.80 -15.16
N ILE A 193 -13.73 17.85 -13.90
CA ILE A 193 -14.37 18.66 -12.85
C ILE A 193 -14.37 20.15 -13.24
N ARG A 194 -13.28 20.66 -13.79
CA ARG A 194 -13.18 22.05 -14.21
C ARG A 194 -14.17 22.39 -15.32
N GLU A 195 -14.37 21.48 -16.27
CA GLU A 195 -15.38 21.66 -17.32
C GLU A 195 -16.80 21.68 -16.74
N GLN A 196 -17.09 20.82 -15.76
CA GLN A 196 -18.37 20.82 -15.04
C GLN A 196 -18.61 22.13 -14.28
N LEU A 197 -17.60 22.63 -13.56
CA LEU A 197 -17.68 23.91 -12.82
C LEU A 197 -17.96 25.12 -13.70
N LYS A 198 -17.48 25.12 -14.95
CA LYS A 198 -17.80 26.20 -15.91
C LYS A 198 -19.26 26.22 -16.32
N THR A 199 -19.96 25.08 -16.20
CA THR A 199 -21.39 24.99 -16.48
C THR A 199 -22.26 25.25 -15.26
N ASP A 200 -21.69 25.15 -14.06
CA ASP A 200 -22.38 25.40 -12.80
C ASP A 200 -22.38 26.90 -12.45
N GLU A 201 -23.57 27.52 -12.41
CA GLU A 201 -23.71 28.94 -12.10
C GLU A 201 -23.39 29.27 -10.64
N PHE A 202 -23.50 28.30 -9.71
CA PHE A 202 -23.24 28.51 -8.28
C PHE A 202 -21.75 28.45 -7.94
N LEU A 203 -20.97 27.67 -8.69
CA LEU A 203 -19.56 27.40 -8.37
C LEU A 203 -18.55 28.05 -9.34
N LYS A 204 -19.02 28.79 -10.34
CA LYS A 204 -18.17 29.55 -11.27
C LYS A 204 -17.16 30.48 -10.57
N SER A 205 -17.56 31.12 -9.47
CA SER A 205 -16.65 31.98 -8.68
C SER A 205 -15.54 31.17 -7.99
N GLU A 206 -15.84 29.92 -7.63
CA GLU A 206 -14.92 29.03 -6.94
C GLU A 206 -13.96 28.30 -7.89
N GLU A 207 -14.23 28.26 -9.20
CA GLU A 207 -13.32 27.68 -10.21
C GLU A 207 -11.92 28.32 -10.10
N SER A 208 -11.85 29.66 -10.00
CA SER A 208 -10.56 30.32 -9.86
C SER A 208 -9.89 29.91 -8.54
N THR A 209 -10.59 29.94 -7.42
CA THR A 209 -10.02 29.60 -6.10
C THR A 209 -9.49 28.17 -6.05
N LEU A 210 -10.25 27.21 -6.57
CA LEU A 210 -9.89 25.77 -6.58
C LEU A 210 -8.74 25.46 -7.55
N PHE A 211 -8.65 26.16 -8.69
CA PHE A 211 -7.70 25.83 -9.77
C PHE A 211 -6.56 26.84 -9.97
N ASN A 212 -6.51 27.94 -9.20
CA ASN A 212 -5.46 28.96 -9.35
C ASN A 212 -4.05 28.41 -9.15
N VAL A 213 -3.88 27.40 -8.29
CA VAL A 213 -2.57 26.74 -8.10
C VAL A 213 -2.23 25.82 -9.28
N ALA A 214 -3.22 25.13 -9.87
CA ALA A 214 -3.04 24.35 -11.09
C ALA A 214 -2.72 25.23 -12.31
N ASN A 215 -3.14 26.50 -12.30
CA ASN A 215 -2.80 27.49 -13.33
C ASN A 215 -1.33 27.96 -13.27
N ASN A 216 -0.53 27.51 -12.30
CA ASN A 216 0.90 27.82 -12.26
C ASN A 216 1.58 27.34 -13.56
N LYS A 217 2.32 28.23 -14.22
CA LYS A 217 2.98 27.94 -15.51
C LYS A 217 3.90 26.74 -15.44
N ARG A 218 4.60 26.53 -14.31
CA ARG A 218 5.47 25.37 -14.11
C ARG A 218 4.69 24.06 -14.12
N ILE A 219 3.52 24.07 -13.51
CA ILE A 219 2.62 22.91 -13.45
C ILE A 219 2.04 22.62 -14.82
N ARG A 220 1.54 23.64 -15.53
CA ARG A 220 1.00 23.47 -16.90
C ARG A 220 2.05 22.97 -17.88
N HIS A 221 3.27 23.54 -17.85
CA HIS A 221 4.35 23.10 -18.72
C HIS A 221 4.74 21.63 -18.47
N MET A 222 4.71 21.18 -17.22
CA MET A 222 4.94 19.77 -16.91
C MET A 222 3.80 18.86 -17.37
N LEU A 223 2.56 19.32 -17.31
CA LEU A 223 1.38 18.55 -17.76
C LEU A 223 1.28 18.48 -19.30
N GLU A 224 1.77 19.51 -19.99
CA GLU A 224 1.89 19.55 -21.45
C GLU A 224 3.12 18.77 -21.96
N GLU A 225 4.10 18.53 -21.09
CA GLU A 225 5.25 17.70 -21.41
C GLU A 225 4.82 16.24 -21.59
N LYS A 226 5.04 15.70 -22.78
CA LYS A 226 4.68 14.31 -23.12
C LYS A 226 5.77 13.33 -22.71
N ASP A 227 6.98 13.84 -22.47
CA ASP A 227 8.14 13.07 -22.07
C ASP A 227 8.20 12.91 -20.55
N LYS A 228 7.78 11.74 -20.06
CA LYS A 228 7.80 11.42 -18.62
C LYS A 228 9.18 11.54 -18.00
N THR A 229 10.24 11.26 -18.76
CA THR A 229 11.63 11.37 -18.31
C THR A 229 11.99 12.81 -17.95
N LYS A 230 11.55 13.79 -18.76
CA LYS A 230 11.74 15.22 -18.46
C LYS A 230 10.91 15.70 -17.27
N ILE A 231 9.70 15.16 -17.10
CA ILE A 231 8.89 15.43 -15.91
C ILE A 231 9.65 14.94 -14.67
N GLN A 232 10.19 13.73 -14.71
CA GLN A 232 10.94 13.13 -13.61
C GLN A 232 12.21 13.93 -13.26
N GLU A 233 12.98 14.38 -14.25
CA GLU A 233 14.15 15.26 -14.03
C GLU A 233 13.77 16.58 -13.35
N SER A 234 12.53 17.04 -13.50
CA SER A 234 12.03 18.30 -12.95
C SER A 234 11.32 18.19 -11.60
N MET A 235 11.05 16.95 -11.13
CA MET A 235 10.24 16.68 -9.93
C MET A 235 11.02 15.84 -8.93
N GLU A 236 11.46 16.50 -7.86
CA GLU A 236 11.95 15.82 -6.67
C GLU A 236 10.79 15.26 -5.83
N GLU A 237 11.09 14.25 -5.01
CA GLU A 237 10.12 13.52 -4.19
C GLU A 237 9.20 14.40 -3.31
N PRO A 238 9.69 15.46 -2.63
CA PRO A 238 8.81 16.33 -1.85
C PRO A 238 7.80 17.07 -2.72
N TYR A 239 8.19 17.40 -3.96
CA TYR A 239 7.32 18.10 -4.90
C TYR A 239 6.24 17.17 -5.47
N LEU A 240 6.57 15.90 -5.74
CA LEU A 240 5.57 14.88 -6.11
C LEU A 240 4.53 14.70 -5.02
N THR A 241 4.97 14.55 -3.77
CA THR A 241 4.11 14.36 -2.60
C THR A 241 3.19 15.54 -2.36
N TRP A 242 3.73 16.77 -2.35
CA TRP A 242 2.93 17.98 -2.26
C TRP A 242 1.90 18.08 -3.39
N PHE A 243 2.32 17.80 -4.62
CA PHE A 243 1.44 17.91 -5.78
C PHE A 243 0.30 16.89 -5.71
N PHE A 244 0.60 15.64 -5.36
CA PHE A 244 -0.41 14.60 -5.19
C PHE A 244 -1.49 15.00 -4.18
N TYR A 245 -1.08 15.39 -2.95
CA TYR A 245 -2.04 15.79 -1.92
C TYR A 245 -2.88 16.99 -2.32
N ARG A 246 -2.29 17.96 -3.02
CA ARG A 246 -3.05 19.11 -3.55
C ARG A 246 -4.16 18.64 -4.47
N GLN A 247 -3.84 17.80 -5.45
CA GLN A 247 -4.81 17.34 -6.45
C GLN A 247 -5.93 16.55 -5.79
N LEU A 248 -5.57 15.63 -4.89
CA LEU A 248 -6.55 14.83 -4.16
C LEU A 248 -7.48 15.69 -3.31
N ASN A 249 -6.93 16.71 -2.64
CA ASN A 249 -7.73 17.65 -1.84
C ASN A 249 -8.69 18.46 -2.69
N CYS A 250 -8.24 19.02 -3.83
CA CYS A 250 -9.13 19.74 -4.76
C CYS A 250 -10.30 18.85 -5.22
N ILE A 251 -10.03 17.61 -5.59
CA ILE A 251 -11.05 16.64 -6.01
C ILE A 251 -12.04 16.38 -4.87
N LYS A 252 -11.56 15.93 -3.70
CA LYS A 252 -12.44 15.58 -2.57
C LYS A 252 -13.23 16.78 -2.07
N THR A 253 -12.65 17.98 -2.07
CA THR A 253 -13.33 19.23 -1.71
C THR A 253 -14.45 19.56 -2.70
N TYR A 254 -14.17 19.50 -4.01
CA TYR A 254 -15.21 19.71 -5.02
C TYR A 254 -16.37 18.74 -4.83
N LEU A 255 -16.06 17.45 -4.69
CA LEU A 255 -17.09 16.41 -4.50
C LEU A 255 -17.93 16.67 -3.26
N LYS A 256 -17.35 17.15 -2.16
CA LYS A 256 -18.15 17.54 -0.98
C LYS A 256 -19.07 18.71 -1.27
N ILE A 257 -18.57 19.75 -1.93
CA ILE A 257 -19.31 20.99 -2.17
C ILE A 257 -20.39 20.81 -3.24
N SER A 258 -20.16 20.01 -4.28
CA SER A 258 -21.14 19.73 -5.34
C SER A 258 -22.37 18.97 -4.85
N HIS A 259 -22.34 18.46 -3.61
CA HIS A 259 -23.44 17.74 -2.98
C HIS A 259 -24.02 18.45 -1.74
N LEU A 260 -23.62 19.71 -1.51
CA LEU A 260 -24.30 20.63 -0.58
C LEU A 260 -25.44 21.38 -1.28
#